data_AF-A0A2K3JJ07-F1
#
_entry.id   AF-A0A2K3JJ07-F1
#
_cell.length_a   1.000
_cell.length_b   1.000
_cell.length_c   1.000
_cell.angle_alpha   90.00
_cell.angle_beta   90.00
_cell.angle_gamma   90.00
#
_symmetry.space_group_name_H-M   'P 1'
#
loop_
_entity.id
_entity.type
_entity.pdbx_description
1 polymer ?
#
loop_
_entity_poly.entity_id
_entity_poly.type
_entity_poly.pdbx_seq_one_letter_code
_entity_poly.pdbx_strand_id
1 'polypeptide(L)'
;MLFEITLAIIFAKIFNLLFEKIKQPGVIGEIIAGIILGPSLLGALSGVSLNLFGSAVFQFSLDLTSPEFKEVAFIGVIFLLFIVGLETNTGDLKKTRKAGFFVGIFGVLIPFFSGCLFGLLFGMDLIQSMAVGAILNATSATIAIRILADMDMLSTRVGLTLHTAIVLNDILAIIIFALVFGTGNSFTLLLQILLFFVLTVSIGFILVRYTVHKNSTRKAPIIILTSGLVICFLFAAFAENMGLTALIGAFIAGLFIRKTPQASMLADYIKTIGYAFFIPLFFVSVGAGFDFLYLINSNNLGTLLVFISVFVVFGVIANFLGGAVGARVSGLSRRESISIGVGMMPIMGVALIIVTTGIDRGIFGAPTGLLANQIRIATLLLIIISTFITPPILKRSMAPPLLRLIGKTKTKLSLYAHPHCPECFSPLRMYPDKNEWFCDSCQKSMKIYKKTQMSPSLRKKKPDAHIKYIVGAGTILLCGYVIQSSSTMTDIEKISAIIGIFLGTTLAFFTIKLLFSSKKSMN
;
A
#
# COMPACT_ATOMS: atom_id res chain seq x y z
N MET A 1 -10.44 3.01 20.51
CA MET A 1 -10.59 2.02 19.41
C MET A 1 -11.75 2.21 18.44
N LEU A 2 -13.03 1.99 18.77
CA LEU A 2 -14.11 2.05 17.75
C LEU A 2 -14.23 3.41 17.04
N PHE A 3 -14.02 4.49 17.79
CA PHE A 3 -13.95 5.85 17.24
C PHE A 3 -12.76 6.04 16.29
N GLU A 4 -11.58 5.54 16.65
CA GLU A 4 -10.37 5.57 15.81
C GLU A 4 -10.58 4.81 14.50
N ILE A 5 -11.17 3.60 14.56
CA ILE A 5 -11.52 2.80 13.38
C ILE A 5 -12.49 3.58 12.47
N THR A 6 -13.50 4.23 13.07
CA THR A 6 -14.48 5.03 12.33
C THR A 6 -13.80 6.19 11.59
N LEU A 7 -12.98 6.97 12.29
CA LEU A 7 -12.23 8.08 11.69
C LEU A 7 -11.25 7.59 10.62
N ALA A 8 -10.50 6.53 10.90
CA ALA A 8 -9.55 5.93 9.98
C ALA A 8 -10.22 5.54 8.65
N ILE A 9 -11.36 4.86 8.70
CA ILE A 9 -12.09 4.45 7.49
C ILE A 9 -12.66 5.66 6.74
N ILE A 10 -13.27 6.62 7.44
CA ILE A 10 -13.84 7.81 6.81
C ILE A 10 -12.75 8.59 6.06
N PHE A 11 -11.64 8.89 6.72
CA PHE A 11 -10.53 9.62 6.11
C PHE A 11 -9.90 8.79 4.99
N ALA A 12 -9.63 7.50 5.21
CA ALA A 12 -9.09 6.62 4.18
C ALA A 12 -9.93 6.65 2.91
N LYS A 13 -11.27 6.54 3.01
CA LYS A 13 -12.16 6.57 1.84
C LYS A 13 -12.24 7.94 1.18
N ILE A 14 -12.27 9.03 1.95
CA ILE A 14 -12.27 10.39 1.39
C ILE A 14 -11.00 10.63 0.59
N PHE A 15 -9.83 10.35 1.18
CA PHE A 15 -8.55 10.58 0.53
C PHE A 15 -8.29 9.60 -0.61
N ASN A 16 -8.69 8.34 -0.48
CA ASN A 16 -8.65 7.37 -1.59
C ASN A 16 -9.44 7.92 -2.81
N LEU A 17 -10.70 8.33 -2.62
CA LEU A 17 -11.52 8.92 -3.69
C LEU A 17 -10.91 10.20 -4.28
N LEU A 18 -10.26 11.02 -3.45
CA LEU A 18 -9.57 12.23 -3.91
C LEU A 18 -8.39 11.88 -4.82
N PHE A 19 -7.58 10.89 -4.42
CA PHE A 19 -6.43 10.44 -5.18
C PHE A 19 -6.81 9.71 -6.47
N GLU A 20 -7.85 8.89 -6.44
CA GLU A 20 -8.42 8.29 -7.65
C GLU A 20 -8.89 9.35 -8.65
N LYS A 21 -9.54 10.43 -8.17
CA LYS A 21 -9.99 11.56 -9.01
C LYS A 21 -8.83 12.28 -9.72
N ILE A 22 -7.67 12.41 -9.08
CA ILE A 22 -6.46 12.98 -9.70
C ILE A 22 -5.64 11.93 -10.47
N LYS A 23 -6.21 10.74 -10.70
CA LYS A 23 -5.59 9.60 -11.39
C LYS A 23 -4.30 9.11 -10.71
N GLN A 24 -4.24 9.17 -9.39
CA GLN A 24 -3.18 8.56 -8.59
C GLN A 24 -3.71 7.29 -7.90
N PRO A 25 -2.85 6.32 -7.53
CA PRO A 25 -3.25 5.14 -6.76
C PRO A 25 -3.91 5.53 -5.43
N GLY A 26 -5.04 4.89 -5.12
CA GLY A 26 -5.87 5.20 -3.95
C GLY A 26 -5.14 5.02 -2.62
N VAL A 27 -4.21 4.05 -2.57
CA VAL A 27 -3.35 3.78 -1.41
C VAL A 27 -2.58 5.01 -0.91
N ILE A 28 -2.19 5.94 -1.79
CA ILE A 28 -1.50 7.18 -1.37
C ILE A 28 -2.42 8.00 -0.47
N GLY A 29 -3.70 8.09 -0.83
CA GLY A 29 -4.70 8.79 -0.03
C GLY A 29 -4.90 8.14 1.34
N GLU A 30 -4.92 6.81 1.41
CA GLU A 30 -5.06 6.06 2.67
C GLU A 30 -3.88 6.31 3.63
N ILE A 31 -2.65 6.42 3.10
CA ILE A 31 -1.45 6.75 3.89
C ILE A 31 -1.47 8.20 4.35
N ILE A 32 -1.86 9.15 3.50
CA ILE A 32 -2.02 10.56 3.88
C ILE A 32 -3.08 10.72 4.97
N ALA A 33 -4.18 9.98 4.88
CA ALA A 33 -5.20 9.95 5.93
C ALA A 33 -4.59 9.54 7.28
N GLY A 34 -3.72 8.52 7.29
CA GLY A 34 -2.96 8.13 8.48
C GLY A 34 -2.04 9.22 9.02
N ILE A 35 -1.29 9.90 8.14
CA ILE A 35 -0.42 11.02 8.55
C ILE A 35 -1.25 12.12 9.23
N ILE A 36 -2.39 12.48 8.64
CA ILE A 36 -3.27 13.53 9.16
C ILE A 36 -3.90 13.16 10.49
N LEU A 37 -4.31 11.90 10.65
CA LEU A 37 -4.87 11.39 11.90
C LEU A 37 -3.81 11.00 12.94
N GLY A 38 -2.54 10.91 12.53
CA GLY A 38 -1.42 10.51 13.37
C GLY A 38 -1.10 11.50 14.48
N PRO A 39 -0.19 11.11 15.39
CA PRO A 39 0.13 11.86 16.61
C PRO A 39 0.67 13.26 16.37
N SER A 40 1.21 13.55 15.18
CA SER A 40 1.77 14.88 14.86
C SER A 40 0.75 15.91 14.39
N LEU A 41 -0.46 15.49 14.03
CA LEU A 41 -1.51 16.37 13.48
C LEU A 41 -2.78 16.27 14.34
N LEU A 42 -3.83 15.60 13.87
CA LEU A 42 -5.08 15.48 14.65
C LEU A 42 -4.89 14.64 15.92
N GLY A 43 -3.97 13.68 15.90
CA GLY A 43 -3.59 12.91 17.10
C GLY A 43 -2.88 13.77 18.15
N ALA A 44 -2.28 14.91 17.79
CA ALA A 44 -1.69 15.84 18.76
C ALA A 44 -2.77 16.51 19.65
N LEU A 45 -4.03 16.51 19.19
CA LEU A 45 -5.18 16.99 19.94
C LEU A 45 -5.76 15.93 20.89
N SER A 46 -5.18 14.72 20.92
CA SER A 46 -5.57 13.68 21.86
C SER A 46 -5.31 14.14 23.30
N GLY A 47 -6.30 14.01 24.17
CA GLY A 47 -6.29 14.52 25.54
C GLY A 47 -7.04 15.83 25.75
N VAL A 48 -7.52 16.49 24.68
CA VAL A 48 -8.38 17.68 24.80
C VAL A 48 -9.77 17.26 25.30
N SER A 49 -10.14 17.73 26.49
CA SER A 49 -11.47 17.56 27.09
C SER A 49 -12.35 18.78 26.81
N LEU A 50 -13.53 18.54 26.21
CA LEU A 50 -14.61 19.51 26.19
C LEU A 50 -15.31 19.49 27.55
N ASN A 51 -15.09 20.53 28.34
CA ASN A 51 -15.73 20.74 29.62
C ASN A 51 -16.99 21.61 29.44
N LEU A 52 -18.14 21.09 29.84
CA LEU A 52 -19.40 21.85 29.92
C LEU A 52 -19.84 21.83 31.39
N PHE A 53 -20.13 23.01 31.95
CA PHE A 53 -20.54 23.18 33.35
C PHE A 53 -19.57 22.52 34.36
N GLY A 54 -18.26 22.65 34.14
CA GLY A 54 -17.23 22.09 35.04
C GLY A 54 -17.08 20.56 34.99
N SER A 55 -17.80 19.88 34.10
CA SER A 55 -17.73 18.43 33.89
C SER A 55 -17.19 18.11 32.50
N ALA A 56 -16.27 17.16 32.40
CA ALA A 56 -15.77 16.67 31.11
C ALA A 56 -16.89 15.89 30.39
N VAL A 57 -17.50 16.51 29.37
CA VAL A 57 -18.59 15.91 28.59
C VAL A 57 -18.05 15.05 27.44
N PHE A 58 -16.87 15.39 26.93
CA PHE A 58 -16.22 14.61 25.87
C PHE A 58 -14.70 14.71 25.97
N GLN A 59 -14.02 13.57 26.11
CA GLN A 59 -12.56 13.48 26.06
C GLN A 59 -12.16 12.93 24.70
N PHE A 60 -11.61 13.79 23.84
CA PHE A 60 -11.10 13.36 22.55
C PHE A 60 -9.82 12.57 22.76
N SER A 61 -9.89 11.24 22.62
CA SER A 61 -8.73 10.35 22.59
C SER A 61 -8.64 9.70 21.21
N LEU A 62 -7.53 9.94 20.53
CA LEU A 62 -7.25 9.41 19.21
C LEU A 62 -5.82 8.87 19.23
N ASP A 63 -5.67 7.56 19.40
CA ASP A 63 -4.38 6.88 19.34
C ASP A 63 -4.41 5.73 18.33
N LEU A 64 -4.04 6.08 17.09
CA LEU A 64 -3.85 5.12 15.99
C LEU A 64 -2.52 4.35 16.08
N THR A 65 -1.71 4.62 17.10
CA THR A 65 -0.42 3.95 17.34
C THR A 65 -0.50 2.90 18.45
N SER A 66 -1.65 2.79 19.12
CA SER A 66 -1.96 1.79 20.13
C SER A 66 -1.73 0.36 19.60
N PRO A 67 -1.20 -0.56 20.44
CA PRO A 67 -0.97 -1.95 20.05
C PRO A 67 -2.23 -2.63 19.49
N GLU A 68 -3.38 -2.40 20.10
CA GLU A 68 -4.66 -3.01 19.73
C GLU A 68 -5.09 -2.56 18.32
N PHE A 69 -4.96 -1.27 18.01
CA PHE A 69 -5.26 -0.76 16.66
C PHE A 69 -4.32 -1.35 15.61
N LYS A 70 -3.02 -1.44 15.92
CA LYS A 70 -2.01 -2.02 15.03
C LYS A 70 -2.29 -3.48 14.71
N GLU A 71 -2.70 -4.29 15.70
CA GLU A 71 -3.05 -5.69 15.48
C GLU A 71 -4.27 -5.85 14.55
N VAL A 72 -5.33 -5.06 14.76
CA VAL A 72 -6.50 -5.06 13.87
C VAL A 72 -6.13 -4.60 12.46
N ALA A 73 -5.30 -3.56 12.36
CA ALA A 73 -4.81 -3.04 11.09
C ALA A 73 -3.92 -4.07 10.36
N PHE A 74 -3.13 -4.87 11.10
CA PHE A 74 -2.25 -5.89 10.53
C PHE A 74 -3.01 -7.00 9.76
N ILE A 75 -4.24 -7.32 10.17
CA ILE A 75 -5.11 -8.24 9.41
C ILE A 75 -5.34 -7.74 7.97
N GLY A 76 -5.35 -6.41 7.76
CA GLY A 76 -5.50 -5.81 6.44
C GLY A 76 -4.40 -6.21 5.47
N VAL A 77 -3.15 -6.19 5.90
CA VAL A 77 -2.04 -6.60 5.04
C VAL A 77 -2.03 -8.13 4.81
N ILE A 78 -2.40 -8.92 5.81
CA ILE A 78 -2.60 -10.38 5.64
C ILE A 78 -3.64 -10.65 4.55
N PHE A 79 -4.79 -9.97 4.57
CA PHE A 79 -5.83 -10.13 3.56
C PHE A 79 -5.38 -9.69 2.18
N LEU A 80 -4.65 -8.58 2.08
CA LEU A 80 -4.10 -8.11 0.81
C LEU A 80 -3.19 -9.17 0.18
N LEU A 81 -2.23 -9.73 0.94
CA LEU A 81 -1.32 -10.75 0.43
C LEU A 81 -2.03 -12.09 0.14
N PHE A 82 -3.06 -12.42 0.91
CA PHE A 82 -3.89 -13.58 0.65
C PHE A 82 -4.66 -13.47 -0.68
N ILE A 83 -5.30 -12.32 -0.92
CA ILE A 83 -5.98 -12.02 -2.20
C ILE A 83 -4.99 -12.18 -3.36
N VAL A 84 -3.79 -11.62 -3.21
CA VAL A 84 -2.74 -11.71 -4.24
C VAL A 84 -2.36 -13.16 -4.51
N GLY A 85 -2.22 -13.99 -3.47
CA GLY A 85 -2.02 -15.43 -3.63
C GLY A 85 -3.17 -16.11 -4.38
N LEU A 86 -4.42 -15.77 -4.06
CA LEU A 86 -5.63 -16.32 -4.72
C LEU A 86 -5.79 -15.91 -6.18
N GLU A 87 -5.13 -14.83 -6.62
CA GLU A 87 -5.14 -14.35 -8.00
C GLU A 87 -3.91 -14.80 -8.80
N THR A 88 -2.84 -15.17 -8.09
CA THR A 88 -1.58 -15.53 -8.71
C THR A 88 -1.58 -16.96 -9.20
N ASN A 89 -1.43 -17.14 -10.50
CA ASN A 89 -1.27 -18.46 -11.09
C ASN A 89 0.17 -18.98 -10.93
N THR A 90 0.34 -20.11 -10.24
CA THR A 90 1.65 -20.75 -10.05
C THR A 90 2.36 -21.11 -11.37
N GLY A 91 1.61 -21.37 -12.45
CA GLY A 91 2.19 -21.58 -13.78
C GLY A 91 2.87 -20.34 -14.35
N ASP A 92 2.36 -19.15 -14.02
CA ASP A 92 2.91 -17.89 -14.51
C ASP A 92 4.13 -17.45 -13.69
N LEU A 93 4.17 -17.74 -12.38
CA LEU A 93 5.38 -17.59 -11.55
C LEU A 93 6.54 -18.43 -12.08
N LYS A 94 6.28 -19.66 -12.56
CA LYS A 94 7.33 -20.51 -13.14
C LYS A 94 7.94 -19.91 -14.40
N LYS A 95 7.18 -19.14 -15.18
CA LYS A 95 7.67 -18.48 -16.40
C LYS A 95 8.63 -17.34 -16.08
N THR A 96 8.44 -16.66 -14.94
CA THR A 96 9.28 -15.54 -14.50
C THR A 96 10.35 -15.94 -13.48
N ARG A 97 10.49 -17.22 -13.13
CA ARG A 97 11.43 -17.70 -12.08
C ARG A 97 12.87 -17.20 -12.26
N LYS A 98 13.37 -17.19 -13.50
CA LYS A 98 14.74 -16.73 -13.79
C LYS A 98 14.87 -15.24 -13.52
N ALA A 99 13.89 -14.45 -13.99
CA ALA A 99 13.85 -13.02 -13.74
C ALA A 99 13.70 -12.70 -12.25
N GLY A 100 12.77 -13.37 -11.57
CA GLY A 100 12.58 -13.24 -10.13
C GLY A 100 13.84 -13.54 -9.32
N PHE A 101 14.56 -14.59 -9.69
CA PHE A 101 15.80 -14.98 -9.02
C PHE A 101 16.89 -13.91 -9.14
N PHE A 102 17.17 -13.41 -10.35
CA PHE A 102 18.16 -12.35 -10.54
C PHE A 102 17.72 -11.04 -9.87
N VAL A 103 16.46 -10.64 -10.05
CA VAL A 103 15.91 -9.45 -9.40
C VAL A 103 16.01 -9.57 -7.88
N GLY A 104 15.74 -10.74 -7.30
CA GLY A 104 15.85 -10.94 -5.86
C GLY A 104 17.29 -10.88 -5.36
N ILE A 105 18.23 -11.56 -6.04
CA ILE A 105 19.66 -11.52 -5.65
C ILE A 105 20.21 -10.08 -5.73
N PHE A 106 20.04 -9.41 -6.86
CA PHE A 106 20.56 -8.05 -7.04
C PHE A 106 19.77 -7.04 -6.17
N GLY A 107 18.48 -7.28 -5.99
CA GLY A 107 17.60 -6.53 -5.10
C GLY A 107 17.98 -6.63 -3.62
N VAL A 108 18.80 -7.62 -3.24
CA VAL A 108 19.35 -7.73 -1.88
C VAL A 108 20.79 -7.23 -1.82
N LEU A 109 21.65 -7.73 -2.71
CA LEU A 109 23.09 -7.45 -2.63
C LEU A 109 23.38 -5.95 -2.86
N ILE A 110 22.73 -5.32 -3.84
CA ILE A 110 23.00 -3.91 -4.15
C ILE A 110 22.57 -2.99 -2.99
N PRO A 111 21.34 -3.07 -2.45
CA PRO A 111 20.95 -2.28 -1.27
C PRO A 111 21.80 -2.56 -0.03
N PHE A 112 22.09 -3.84 0.24
CA PHE A 112 22.89 -4.23 1.41
C PHE A 112 24.30 -3.63 1.37
N PHE A 113 25.04 -3.85 0.28
CA PHE A 113 26.39 -3.31 0.15
C PHE A 113 26.40 -1.78 0.01
N SER A 114 25.37 -1.19 -0.61
CA SER A 114 25.25 0.27 -0.65
C SER A 114 25.04 0.87 0.74
N GLY A 115 24.30 0.19 1.62
CA GLY A 115 24.13 0.62 3.01
C GLY A 115 25.40 0.41 3.85
N CYS A 116 26.12 -0.69 3.63
CA CYS A 116 27.43 -0.89 4.24
C CYS A 116 28.41 0.22 3.83
N LEU A 117 28.46 0.53 2.53
CA LEU A 117 29.29 1.62 2.00
C LEU A 117 28.89 2.96 2.61
N PHE A 118 27.59 3.24 2.73
CA PHE A 118 27.11 4.43 3.42
C PHE A 118 27.63 4.49 4.86
N GLY A 119 27.48 3.41 5.65
CA GLY A 119 27.96 3.38 7.03
C GLY A 119 29.45 3.69 7.15
N LEU A 120 30.27 3.05 6.31
CA LEU A 120 31.72 3.26 6.28
C LEU A 120 32.10 4.71 5.90
N LEU A 121 31.41 5.30 4.92
CA LEU A 121 31.64 6.69 4.51
C LEU A 121 31.32 7.71 5.62
N PHE A 122 30.38 7.38 6.50
CA PHE A 122 29.98 8.20 7.65
C PHE A 122 30.70 7.80 8.95
N GLY A 123 31.76 6.99 8.86
CA GLY A 123 32.62 6.63 10.00
C GLY A 123 32.00 5.64 10.99
N MET A 124 30.98 4.90 10.57
CA MET A 124 30.38 3.83 11.39
C MET A 124 31.30 2.60 11.44
N ASP A 125 31.22 1.83 12.52
CA ASP A 125 31.91 0.55 12.59
C ASP A 125 31.34 -0.48 11.57
N LEU A 126 31.99 -1.63 11.43
CA LEU A 126 31.57 -2.67 10.49
C LEU A 126 30.16 -3.22 10.80
N ILE A 127 29.83 -3.43 12.08
CA ILE A 127 28.54 -4.02 12.50
C ILE A 127 27.41 -3.00 12.28
N GLN A 128 27.62 -1.74 12.63
CA GLN A 128 26.75 -0.61 12.35
C GLN A 128 26.52 -0.43 10.85
N SER A 129 27.58 -0.52 10.05
CA SER A 129 27.51 -0.44 8.59
C SER A 129 26.70 -1.60 8.00
N MET A 130 26.92 -2.82 8.48
CA MET A 130 26.13 -3.98 8.08
C MET A 130 24.66 -3.86 8.54
N ALA A 131 24.40 -3.28 9.70
CA ALA A 131 23.05 -2.99 10.16
C ALA A 131 22.35 -1.94 9.27
N VAL A 132 23.05 -0.90 8.82
CA VAL A 132 22.53 0.03 7.81
C VAL A 132 22.28 -0.69 6.48
N GLY A 133 23.17 -1.59 6.06
CA GLY A 133 22.95 -2.47 4.92
C GLY A 133 21.65 -3.29 5.06
N ALA A 134 21.41 -3.88 6.23
CA ALA A 134 20.20 -4.63 6.51
C ALA A 134 18.94 -3.75 6.45
N ILE A 135 19.00 -2.50 6.92
CA ILE A 135 17.90 -1.52 6.83
C ILE A 135 17.55 -1.25 5.37
N LEU A 136 18.54 -0.94 4.52
CA LEU A 136 18.29 -0.61 3.11
C LEU A 136 17.80 -1.81 2.30
N ASN A 137 18.14 -3.04 2.73
CA ASN A 137 17.66 -4.29 2.14
C ASN A 137 16.18 -4.61 2.44
N ALA A 138 15.60 -4.00 3.47
CA ALA A 138 14.25 -4.34 3.95
C ALA A 138 13.12 -3.77 3.06
N THR A 139 13.10 -4.18 1.80
CA THR A 139 12.09 -3.84 0.78
C THR A 139 10.69 -4.29 1.22
N SER A 140 9.66 -3.50 0.89
CA SER A 140 8.27 -3.82 1.19
C SER A 140 7.53 -4.39 -0.02
N ALA A 141 7.16 -5.67 0.10
CA ALA A 141 6.24 -6.34 -0.80
C ALA A 141 4.91 -5.59 -0.98
N THR A 142 4.38 -5.12 0.14
CA THR A 142 2.99 -4.74 0.31
C THR A 142 2.60 -3.55 -0.55
N ILE A 143 3.44 -2.51 -0.59
CA ILE A 143 3.13 -1.28 -1.32
C ILE A 143 3.16 -1.53 -2.82
N ALA A 144 4.21 -2.16 -3.32
CA ALA A 144 4.37 -2.44 -4.75
C ALA A 144 3.25 -3.33 -5.27
N ILE A 145 2.92 -4.39 -4.52
CA ILE A 145 1.81 -5.29 -4.84
C ILE A 145 0.47 -4.55 -4.78
N ARG A 146 0.20 -3.72 -3.77
CA ARG A 146 -1.03 -2.93 -3.71
C ARG A 146 -1.17 -1.99 -4.91
N ILE A 147 -0.09 -1.31 -5.31
CA ILE A 147 -0.12 -0.42 -6.46
C ILE A 147 -0.40 -1.20 -7.74
N LEU A 148 0.21 -2.37 -7.92
CA LEU A 148 -0.07 -3.24 -9.06
C LEU A 148 -1.50 -3.78 -9.03
N ALA A 149 -2.06 -4.09 -7.85
CA ALA A 149 -3.45 -4.49 -7.67
C ALA A 149 -4.41 -3.36 -8.05
N ASP A 150 -4.18 -2.14 -7.56
CA ASP A 150 -4.97 -0.95 -7.87
C ASP A 150 -4.95 -0.59 -9.38
N MET A 151 -3.93 -1.08 -10.12
CA MET A 151 -3.80 -0.89 -11.56
C MET A 151 -4.24 -2.12 -12.39
N ASP A 152 -4.72 -3.19 -11.76
CA ASP A 152 -5.02 -4.49 -12.39
C ASP A 152 -3.82 -5.10 -13.15
N MET A 153 -2.59 -4.84 -12.69
CA MET A 153 -1.33 -5.24 -13.35
C MET A 153 -0.60 -6.40 -12.66
N LEU A 154 -1.21 -7.05 -11.66
CA LEU A 154 -0.59 -8.16 -10.91
C LEU A 154 -0.19 -9.35 -11.79
N SER A 155 -0.99 -9.66 -12.81
CA SER A 155 -0.78 -10.80 -13.73
C SER A 155 0.20 -10.49 -14.87
N THR A 156 0.74 -9.28 -14.95
CA THR A 156 1.73 -8.92 -15.97
C THR A 156 3.10 -9.54 -15.68
N ARG A 157 3.98 -9.62 -16.69
CA ARG A 157 5.36 -10.10 -16.49
C ARG A 157 6.11 -9.33 -15.41
N VAL A 158 5.90 -8.01 -15.34
CA VAL A 158 6.49 -7.16 -14.29
C VAL A 158 5.94 -7.55 -12.92
N GLY A 159 4.61 -7.63 -12.76
CA GLY A 159 3.98 -7.97 -11.48
C GLY A 159 4.39 -9.35 -10.96
N LEU A 160 4.37 -10.36 -11.83
CA LEU A 160 4.82 -11.72 -11.51
C LEU A 160 6.31 -11.77 -11.14
N THR A 161 7.17 -11.03 -11.87
CA THR A 161 8.60 -10.98 -11.56
C THR A 161 8.86 -10.33 -10.21
N LEU A 162 8.22 -9.18 -9.94
CA LEU A 162 8.29 -8.49 -8.65
C LEU A 162 7.88 -9.43 -7.52
N HIS A 163 6.77 -10.14 -7.68
CA HIS A 163 6.29 -11.08 -6.69
C HIS A 163 7.31 -12.19 -6.41
N THR A 164 7.85 -12.82 -7.46
CA THR A 164 8.86 -13.88 -7.30
C THR A 164 10.13 -13.37 -6.63
N ALA A 165 10.55 -12.14 -6.92
CA ALA A 165 11.74 -11.55 -6.35
C ALA A 165 11.56 -11.20 -4.88
N ILE A 166 10.42 -10.59 -4.52
CA ILE A 166 10.08 -10.21 -3.14
C ILE A 166 10.14 -11.41 -2.19
N VAL A 167 9.58 -12.57 -2.59
CA VAL A 167 9.61 -13.78 -1.74
C VAL A 167 11.05 -14.22 -1.47
N LEU A 168 11.93 -14.11 -2.47
CA LEU A 168 13.35 -14.43 -2.31
C LEU A 168 14.06 -13.38 -1.44
N ASN A 169 13.70 -12.11 -1.57
CA ASN A 169 14.21 -11.03 -0.71
C ASN A 169 13.89 -11.26 0.76
N ASP A 170 12.67 -11.66 1.11
CA ASP A 170 12.29 -11.87 2.50
C ASP A 170 13.13 -12.99 3.16
N ILE A 171 13.39 -14.09 2.44
CA ILE A 171 14.26 -15.18 2.92
C ILE A 171 15.68 -14.67 3.13
N LEU A 172 16.23 -13.96 2.13
CA LEU A 172 17.58 -13.40 2.22
C LEU A 172 17.69 -12.32 3.30
N ALA A 173 16.64 -11.54 3.54
CA ALA A 173 16.59 -10.51 4.56
C ALA A 173 16.69 -11.11 5.96
N ILE A 174 16.07 -12.26 6.22
CA ILE A 174 16.21 -12.99 7.49
C ILE A 174 17.63 -13.53 7.65
N ILE A 175 18.24 -14.05 6.58
CA ILE A 175 19.64 -14.50 6.62
C ILE A 175 20.56 -13.32 6.96
N ILE A 176 20.37 -12.17 6.32
CA ILE A 176 21.14 -10.95 6.63
C ILE A 176 20.87 -10.49 8.06
N PHE A 177 19.61 -10.48 8.51
CA PHE A 177 19.25 -10.15 9.88
C PHE A 177 19.98 -11.05 10.88
N ALA A 178 19.99 -12.36 10.63
CA ALA A 178 20.69 -13.32 11.47
C ALA A 178 22.23 -13.16 11.41
N LEU A 179 22.79 -12.71 10.29
CA LEU A 179 24.23 -12.44 10.21
C LEU A 179 24.62 -11.17 10.99
N VAL A 180 23.77 -10.14 10.98
CA VAL A 180 24.03 -8.86 11.64
C VAL A 180 23.70 -8.90 13.13
N PHE A 181 22.58 -9.54 13.48
CA PHE A 181 22.02 -9.55 14.83
C PHE A 181 22.00 -10.94 15.45
N GLY A 182 22.38 -12.01 14.76
CA GLY A 182 22.32 -13.35 15.34
C GLY A 182 23.42 -13.58 16.38
N THR A 183 23.01 -13.97 17.57
CA THR A 183 23.89 -14.54 18.62
C THR A 183 23.75 -16.07 18.71
N GLY A 184 22.92 -16.68 17.85
CA GLY A 184 22.60 -18.11 17.85
C GLY A 184 23.11 -18.87 16.63
N ASN A 185 23.03 -20.19 16.67
CA ASN A 185 23.47 -21.09 15.59
C ASN A 185 22.69 -20.82 14.30
N SER A 186 23.30 -20.19 13.30
CA SER A 186 22.69 -19.91 11.99
C SER A 186 22.12 -21.16 11.30
N PHE A 187 22.62 -22.35 11.65
CA PHE A 187 22.13 -23.63 11.17
C PHE A 187 20.69 -23.94 11.61
N THR A 188 20.28 -23.57 12.83
CA THR A 188 18.92 -23.84 13.32
C THR A 188 17.88 -23.00 12.58
N LEU A 189 18.19 -21.73 12.31
CA LEU A 189 17.35 -20.83 11.51
C LEU A 189 17.20 -21.34 10.07
N LEU A 190 18.30 -21.77 9.45
CA LEU A 190 18.25 -22.31 8.08
C LEU A 190 17.41 -23.59 8.01
N LEU A 191 17.52 -24.46 9.02
CA LEU A 191 16.73 -25.66 9.15
C LEU A 191 15.24 -25.33 9.35
N GLN A 192 14.90 -24.37 10.21
CA GLN A 192 13.52 -23.90 10.42
C GLN A 192 12.90 -23.38 9.13
N ILE A 193 13.62 -22.58 8.34
CA ILE A 193 13.15 -22.07 7.04
C ILE A 193 12.91 -23.22 6.05
N LEU A 194 13.86 -24.16 5.94
CA LEU A 194 13.71 -25.33 5.06
C LEU A 194 12.50 -26.16 5.46
N LEU A 195 12.34 -26.41 6.76
CA LEU A 195 11.26 -27.22 7.33
C LEU A 195 9.90 -26.52 7.14
N PHE A 196 9.84 -25.20 7.28
CA PHE A 196 8.67 -24.39 6.92
C PHE A 196 8.28 -24.61 5.46
N PHE A 197 9.21 -24.45 4.51
CA PHE A 197 8.90 -24.61 3.08
C PHE A 197 8.45 -26.04 2.76
N VAL A 198 9.12 -27.06 3.31
CA VAL A 198 8.75 -28.47 3.10
C VAL A 198 7.37 -28.79 3.67
N LEU A 199 7.09 -28.40 4.92
CA LEU A 199 5.79 -28.65 5.55
C LEU A 199 4.67 -27.88 4.86
N THR A 200 4.88 -26.60 4.56
CA THR A 200 3.90 -25.74 3.90
C THR A 200 3.56 -26.27 2.51
N VAL A 201 4.55 -26.75 1.75
CA VAL A 201 4.34 -27.39 0.46
C VAL A 201 3.61 -28.74 0.59
N SER A 202 3.96 -29.55 1.59
CA SER A 202 3.34 -30.85 1.85
C SER A 202 1.87 -30.71 2.25
N ILE A 203 1.59 -29.85 3.24
CA ILE A 203 0.24 -29.53 3.71
C ILE A 203 -0.58 -28.95 2.56
N GLY A 204 -0.03 -27.97 1.83
CA GLY A 204 -0.69 -27.34 0.70
C GLY A 204 -1.03 -28.33 -0.42
N PHE A 205 -0.15 -29.29 -0.71
CA PHE A 205 -0.42 -30.34 -1.70
C PHE A 205 -1.55 -31.29 -1.26
N ILE A 206 -1.58 -31.69 0.01
CA ILE A 206 -2.64 -32.53 0.58
C ILE A 206 -3.99 -31.80 0.52
N LEU A 207 -4.03 -30.52 0.92
CA LEU A 207 -5.22 -29.67 0.91
C LEU A 207 -5.81 -29.52 -0.49
N VAL A 208 -4.97 -29.27 -1.49
CA VAL A 208 -5.39 -29.18 -2.89
C VAL A 208 -5.93 -30.52 -3.39
N ARG A 209 -5.23 -31.63 -3.13
CA ARG A 209 -5.65 -32.97 -3.60
C ARG A 209 -7.00 -33.39 -3.04
N TYR A 210 -7.24 -33.14 -1.75
CA TYR A 210 -8.49 -33.48 -1.08
C TYR A 210 -9.67 -32.63 -1.58
N THR A 211 -9.42 -31.36 -1.89
CA THR A 211 -10.47 -30.41 -2.31
C THR A 211 -10.85 -30.58 -3.79
N VAL A 212 -9.90 -30.91 -4.67
CA VAL A 212 -10.13 -31.06 -6.12
C VAL A 212 -10.88 -32.36 -6.46
N HIS A 213 -10.71 -33.44 -5.68
CA HIS A 213 -11.36 -34.73 -5.97
C HIS A 213 -12.79 -34.85 -5.46
N LYS A 214 -13.24 -33.98 -4.56
CA LYS A 214 -14.61 -34.02 -4.04
C LYS A 214 -15.46 -33.05 -4.87
N ASN A 215 -16.22 -33.61 -5.82
CA ASN A 215 -17.31 -32.95 -6.55
C ASN A 215 -18.46 -32.61 -5.59
N SER A 216 -18.18 -31.79 -4.57
CA SER A 216 -19.19 -31.30 -3.64
C SER A 216 -19.81 -30.06 -4.26
N THR A 217 -20.81 -30.34 -5.08
CA THR A 217 -21.97 -29.50 -5.33
C THR A 217 -22.32 -28.63 -4.10
N ARG A 218 -22.55 -27.33 -4.36
CA ARG A 218 -23.16 -26.34 -3.44
C ARG A 218 -22.69 -26.39 -1.97
N LYS A 219 -21.44 -26.03 -1.69
CA LYS A 219 -21.10 -25.59 -0.32
C LYS A 219 -21.62 -24.17 -0.11
N ALA A 220 -22.21 -23.91 1.05
CA ALA A 220 -22.69 -22.57 1.40
C ALA A 220 -21.53 -21.55 1.27
N PRO A 221 -21.76 -20.35 0.68
CA PRO A 221 -20.74 -19.30 0.54
C PRO A 221 -19.94 -19.02 1.82
N ILE A 222 -20.62 -19.08 2.97
CA ILE A 222 -20.04 -18.90 4.29
C ILE A 222 -18.94 -19.92 4.59
N ILE A 223 -19.10 -21.19 4.19
CA ILE A 223 -18.15 -22.27 4.48
C ILE A 223 -16.86 -22.09 3.67
N ILE A 224 -16.99 -21.62 2.42
CA ILE A 224 -15.83 -21.33 1.56
C ILE A 224 -15.03 -20.19 2.16
N LEU A 225 -15.70 -19.12 2.59
CA LEU A 225 -15.06 -17.98 3.24
C LEU A 225 -14.35 -18.38 4.54
N THR A 226 -15.04 -19.05 5.45
CA THR A 226 -14.49 -19.43 6.76
C THR A 226 -13.33 -20.42 6.62
N SER A 227 -13.46 -21.43 5.77
CA SER A 227 -12.35 -22.37 5.52
C SER A 227 -11.14 -21.68 4.88
N GLY A 228 -11.36 -20.77 3.93
CA GLY A 228 -10.29 -19.96 3.34
C GLY A 228 -9.55 -19.10 4.37
N LEU A 229 -10.28 -18.44 5.28
CA LEU A 229 -9.71 -17.65 6.36
C LEU A 229 -8.94 -18.50 7.37
N VAL A 230 -9.47 -19.66 7.77
CA VAL A 230 -8.77 -20.58 8.67
C VAL A 230 -7.44 -21.03 8.07
N ILE A 231 -7.42 -21.40 6.79
CA ILE A 231 -6.18 -21.79 6.10
C ILE A 231 -5.21 -20.62 6.02
N CYS A 232 -5.70 -19.42 5.67
CA CYS A 232 -4.89 -18.21 5.61
C CYS A 232 -4.19 -17.92 6.94
N PHE A 233 -4.94 -17.86 8.03
CA PHE A 233 -4.38 -17.56 9.35
C PHE A 233 -3.50 -18.68 9.90
N LEU A 234 -3.83 -19.95 9.63
CA LEU A 234 -2.99 -21.07 10.04
C LEU A 234 -1.62 -21.00 9.37
N PHE A 235 -1.57 -20.73 8.06
CA PHE A 235 -0.30 -20.57 7.35
C PHE A 235 0.46 -19.31 7.80
N ALA A 236 -0.25 -18.20 8.05
CA ALA A 236 0.35 -16.96 8.57
C ALA A 236 1.00 -17.18 9.94
N ALA A 237 0.28 -17.78 10.89
CA ALA A 237 0.79 -18.11 12.22
C ALA A 237 1.94 -19.12 12.16
N PHE A 238 1.85 -20.10 11.27
CA PHE A 238 2.94 -21.06 11.06
C PHE A 238 4.21 -20.39 10.52
N ALA A 239 4.08 -19.38 9.65
CA ALA A 239 5.22 -18.60 9.15
C ALA A 239 5.88 -17.80 10.28
N GLU A 240 5.11 -17.11 11.11
CA GLU A 240 5.64 -16.33 12.26
C GLU A 240 6.38 -17.21 13.26
N ASN A 241 5.83 -18.38 13.61
CA ASN A 241 6.49 -19.33 14.51
C ASN A 241 7.82 -19.86 13.97
N MET A 242 8.04 -19.78 12.65
CA MET A 242 9.26 -20.21 11.97
C MET A 242 10.23 -19.05 11.69
N GLY A 243 9.96 -17.86 12.25
CA GLY A 243 10.79 -16.66 12.07
C GLY A 243 10.63 -15.95 10.72
N LEU A 244 9.63 -16.35 9.93
CA LEU A 244 9.21 -15.65 8.71
C LEU A 244 8.10 -14.65 9.01
N THR A 245 7.76 -13.79 8.06
CA THR A 245 6.62 -12.88 8.23
C THR A 245 5.30 -13.62 7.97
N ALA A 246 4.24 -13.31 8.74
CA ALA A 246 2.88 -13.82 8.50
C ALA A 246 2.40 -13.58 7.06
N LEU A 247 2.91 -12.52 6.43
CA LEU A 247 2.59 -12.13 5.05
C LEU A 247 2.93 -13.23 4.04
N ILE A 248 4.07 -13.91 4.22
CA ILE A 248 4.51 -15.02 3.36
C ILE A 248 3.57 -16.21 3.52
N GLY A 249 3.21 -16.55 4.77
CA GLY A 249 2.25 -17.61 5.05
C GLY A 249 0.89 -17.35 4.40
N ALA A 250 0.35 -16.15 4.57
CA ALA A 250 -0.92 -15.73 3.97
C ALA A 250 -0.89 -15.81 2.43
N PHE A 251 0.20 -15.34 1.81
CA PHE A 251 0.37 -15.45 0.37
C PHE A 251 0.42 -16.91 -0.12
N ILE A 252 1.21 -17.76 0.54
CA ILE A 252 1.35 -19.17 0.18
C ILE A 252 0.01 -19.91 0.33
N ALA A 253 -0.77 -19.62 1.38
CA ALA A 253 -2.12 -20.15 1.52
C ALA A 253 -3.00 -19.80 0.29
N GLY A 254 -2.92 -18.55 -0.17
CA GLY A 254 -3.62 -18.10 -1.38
C GLY A 254 -3.18 -18.88 -2.63
N LEU A 255 -1.88 -19.12 -2.81
CA LEU A 255 -1.35 -19.90 -3.93
C LEU A 255 -1.83 -21.36 -3.94
N PHE A 256 -1.99 -21.97 -2.77
CA PHE A 256 -2.54 -23.32 -2.69
C PHE A 256 -4.02 -23.32 -3.04
N ILE A 257 -4.80 -22.41 -2.44
CA ILE A 257 -6.23 -22.33 -2.68
C ILE A 257 -6.53 -21.94 -4.12
N ARG A 258 -5.67 -21.16 -4.80
CA ARG A 258 -5.78 -20.84 -6.24
C ARG A 258 -6.04 -22.06 -7.12
N LYS A 259 -5.49 -23.22 -6.77
CA LYS A 259 -5.63 -24.47 -7.54
C LYS A 259 -6.99 -25.15 -7.36
N THR A 260 -7.81 -24.66 -6.45
CA THR A 260 -9.16 -25.17 -6.18
C THR A 260 -10.19 -24.41 -7.02
N PRO A 261 -11.32 -25.05 -7.41
CA PRO A 261 -12.36 -24.40 -8.21
C PRO A 261 -13.05 -23.24 -7.46
N GLN A 262 -12.95 -23.17 -6.14
CA GLN A 262 -13.57 -22.13 -5.31
C GLN A 262 -12.72 -20.86 -5.17
N ALA A 263 -11.50 -20.82 -5.74
CA ALA A 263 -10.55 -19.72 -5.52
C ALA A 263 -11.07 -18.34 -5.94
N SER A 264 -11.73 -18.25 -7.11
CA SER A 264 -12.26 -16.98 -7.61
C SER A 264 -13.35 -16.42 -6.71
N MET A 265 -14.30 -17.28 -6.30
CA MET A 265 -15.37 -16.91 -5.39
C MET A 265 -14.83 -16.47 -4.02
N LEU A 266 -13.84 -17.20 -3.49
CA LEU A 266 -13.18 -16.80 -2.23
C LEU A 266 -12.47 -15.46 -2.37
N ALA A 267 -11.76 -15.22 -3.48
CA ALA A 267 -11.08 -13.96 -3.73
C ALA A 267 -12.06 -12.78 -3.71
N ASP A 268 -13.23 -12.90 -4.34
CA ASP A 268 -14.25 -11.84 -4.35
C ASP A 268 -14.80 -11.53 -2.95
N TYR A 269 -15.03 -12.55 -2.12
CA TYR A 269 -15.47 -12.35 -0.74
C TYR A 269 -14.40 -11.67 0.13
N ILE A 270 -13.15 -12.15 0.06
CA ILE A 270 -12.05 -11.56 0.82
C ILE A 270 -11.77 -10.14 0.35
N LYS A 271 -11.84 -9.86 -0.97
CA LYS A 271 -11.74 -8.50 -1.52
C LYS A 271 -12.81 -7.58 -0.95
N THR A 272 -14.06 -8.06 -0.90
CA THR A 272 -15.19 -7.26 -0.40
C THR A 272 -14.94 -6.81 1.04
N ILE A 273 -14.52 -7.72 1.92
CA ILE A 273 -14.27 -7.41 3.34
C ILE A 273 -12.95 -6.64 3.52
N GLY A 274 -11.90 -7.07 2.83
CA GLY A 274 -10.56 -6.49 2.90
C GLY A 274 -10.52 -5.05 2.41
N TYR A 275 -10.95 -4.77 1.18
CA TYR A 275 -10.91 -3.41 0.62
C TYR A 275 -11.96 -2.49 1.24
N ALA A 276 -13.06 -3.02 1.80
CA ALA A 276 -14.02 -2.19 2.51
C ALA A 276 -13.51 -1.71 3.87
N PHE A 277 -12.80 -2.57 4.60
CA PHE A 277 -12.50 -2.36 6.03
C PHE A 277 -11.01 -2.51 6.37
N PHE A 278 -10.46 -3.73 6.31
CA PHE A 278 -9.17 -4.03 6.92
C PHE A 278 -7.97 -3.42 6.19
N ILE A 279 -7.93 -3.49 4.85
CA ILE A 279 -6.77 -3.02 4.09
C ILE A 279 -6.60 -1.49 4.21
N PRO A 280 -7.66 -0.67 4.13
CA PRO A 280 -7.55 0.76 4.43
C PRO A 280 -7.02 1.06 5.84
N LEU A 281 -7.45 0.30 6.86
CA LEU A 281 -6.95 0.46 8.23
C LEU A 281 -5.45 0.21 8.33
N PHE A 282 -4.94 -0.81 7.64
CA PHE A 282 -3.50 -1.06 7.54
C PHE A 282 -2.74 0.17 7.03
N PHE A 283 -3.15 0.71 5.88
CA PHE A 283 -2.44 1.83 5.27
C PHE A 283 -2.56 3.13 6.07
N VAL A 284 -3.69 3.34 6.76
CA VAL A 284 -3.83 4.42 7.76
C VAL A 284 -2.89 4.21 8.94
N SER A 285 -2.77 2.99 9.47
CA SER A 285 -1.85 2.68 10.57
C SER A 285 -0.39 2.95 10.19
N VAL A 286 0.01 2.59 8.96
CA VAL A 286 1.33 2.95 8.44
C VAL A 286 1.50 4.47 8.43
N GLY A 287 0.53 5.21 7.89
CA GLY A 287 0.56 6.68 7.88
C GLY A 287 0.65 7.29 9.28
N ALA A 288 -0.09 6.75 10.24
CA ALA A 288 -0.12 7.23 11.62
C ALA A 288 1.18 6.92 12.38
N GLY A 289 1.96 5.94 11.93
CA GLY A 289 3.29 5.66 12.47
C GLY A 289 4.33 6.75 12.16
N PHE A 290 4.02 7.71 11.30
CA PHE A 290 4.92 8.82 10.98
C PHE A 290 4.76 9.96 11.98
N ASP A 291 5.77 10.16 12.82
CA ASP A 291 5.80 11.26 13.77
C ASP A 291 6.77 12.38 13.35
N PHE A 292 6.22 13.50 12.90
CA PHE A 292 6.93 14.71 12.49
C PHE A 292 7.40 15.57 13.67
N LEU A 293 6.87 15.39 14.87
CA LEU A 293 7.27 16.19 16.04
C LEU A 293 8.72 15.87 16.46
N TYR A 294 9.16 14.62 16.25
CA TYR A 294 10.55 14.22 16.47
C TYR A 294 11.54 14.88 15.50
N LEU A 295 11.10 15.29 14.30
CA LEU A 295 11.96 15.97 13.32
C LEU A 295 12.24 17.43 13.72
N ILE A 296 11.25 18.10 14.33
CA ILE A 296 11.27 19.55 14.58
C ILE A 296 12.07 19.90 15.84
N ASN A 297 12.09 19.01 16.85
CA ASN A 297 12.72 19.27 18.16
C ASN A 297 14.25 19.02 18.21
N SER A 298 14.93 18.82 17.07
CA SER A 298 16.37 18.54 17.07
C SER A 298 17.21 19.84 16.95
N ASN A 299 18.04 20.11 17.96
CA ASN A 299 18.87 21.34 18.04
C ASN A 299 19.98 21.44 16.97
N ASN A 300 20.22 20.41 16.16
CA ASN A 300 21.29 20.35 15.14
C ASN A 300 20.73 20.02 13.75
N LEU A 301 19.81 20.85 13.25
CA LEU A 301 19.09 20.62 11.98
C LEU A 301 20.01 20.49 10.75
N GLY A 302 21.07 21.30 10.63
CA GLY A 302 21.88 21.38 9.41
C GLY A 302 22.63 20.08 9.05
N THR A 303 23.43 19.54 9.96
CA THR A 303 24.19 18.29 9.75
C THR A 303 23.27 17.06 9.71
N LEU A 304 22.17 17.09 10.49
CA LEU A 304 21.16 16.04 10.48
C LEU A 304 20.47 15.93 9.11
N LEU A 305 20.11 17.07 8.49
CA LEU A 305 19.46 17.11 7.17
C LEU A 305 20.36 16.58 6.06
N VAL A 306 21.67 16.87 6.10
CA VAL A 306 22.62 16.32 5.13
C VAL A 306 22.72 14.80 5.28
N PHE A 307 22.90 14.29 6.50
CA PHE A 307 22.94 12.84 6.75
C PHE A 307 21.68 12.13 6.24
N ILE A 308 20.50 12.65 6.62
CA ILE A 308 19.22 12.07 6.24
C ILE A 308 19.01 12.12 4.72
N SER A 309 19.27 13.26 4.09
CA SER A 309 19.06 13.40 2.64
C SER A 309 19.94 12.44 1.85
N VAL A 310 21.22 12.30 2.22
CA VAL A 310 22.13 11.33 1.60
C VAL A 310 21.66 9.90 1.86
N PHE A 311 21.25 9.57 3.09
CA PHE A 311 20.72 8.24 3.43
C PHE A 311 19.51 7.86 2.58
N VAL A 312 18.54 8.78 2.44
CA VAL A 312 17.33 8.56 1.63
C VAL A 312 17.69 8.35 0.16
N VAL A 313 18.57 9.20 -0.38
CA VAL A 313 19.02 9.09 -1.77
C VAL A 313 19.71 7.76 -2.02
N PHE A 314 20.61 7.34 -1.12
CA PHE A 314 21.27 6.04 -1.18
C PHE A 314 20.25 4.89 -1.15
N GLY A 315 19.34 4.90 -0.18
CA GLY A 315 18.32 3.86 -0.04
C GLY A 315 17.44 3.73 -1.28
N VAL A 316 16.94 4.85 -1.79
CA VAL A 316 16.06 4.88 -2.96
C VAL A 316 16.79 4.43 -4.24
N ILE A 317 18.00 4.94 -4.49
CA ILE A 317 18.77 4.61 -5.69
C ILE A 317 19.23 3.16 -5.64
N ALA A 318 19.72 2.69 -4.49
CA ALA A 318 20.24 1.33 -4.37
C ALA A 318 19.13 0.29 -4.59
N ASN A 319 17.95 0.49 -4.01
CA ASN A 319 16.79 -0.39 -4.23
C ASN A 319 16.30 -0.34 -5.69
N PHE A 320 16.25 0.85 -6.29
CA PHE A 320 15.93 0.99 -7.71
C PHE A 320 16.91 0.23 -8.61
N LEU A 321 18.22 0.41 -8.37
CA LEU A 321 19.27 -0.24 -9.15
C LEU A 321 19.28 -1.75 -8.93
N GLY A 322 19.07 -2.23 -7.70
CA GLY A 322 18.94 -3.65 -7.38
C GLY A 322 17.93 -4.35 -8.28
N GLY A 323 16.70 -3.83 -8.31
CA GLY A 323 15.64 -4.37 -9.15
C GLY A 323 15.88 -4.17 -10.65
N ALA A 324 16.33 -2.98 -11.06
CA ALA A 324 16.52 -2.66 -12.48
C ALA A 324 17.67 -3.44 -13.13
N VAL A 325 18.80 -3.58 -12.43
CA VAL A 325 19.96 -4.35 -12.90
C VAL A 325 19.61 -5.83 -12.94
N GLY A 326 19.03 -6.38 -11.87
CA GLY A 326 18.61 -7.79 -11.85
C GLY A 326 17.61 -8.12 -12.95
N ALA A 327 16.65 -7.23 -13.20
CA ALA A 327 15.70 -7.39 -14.30
C ALA A 327 16.40 -7.35 -15.67
N ARG A 328 17.33 -6.41 -15.86
CA ARG A 328 18.04 -6.27 -17.14
C ARG A 328 18.92 -7.47 -17.46
N VAL A 329 19.66 -7.96 -16.45
CA VAL A 329 20.51 -9.16 -16.55
C VAL A 329 19.67 -10.41 -16.87
N SER A 330 18.43 -10.45 -16.38
CA SER A 330 17.52 -11.56 -16.69
C SER A 330 16.94 -11.57 -18.12
N GLY A 331 17.17 -10.51 -18.90
CA GLY A 331 16.72 -10.38 -20.29
C GLY A 331 15.42 -9.59 -20.48
N LEU A 332 14.90 -8.93 -19.42
CA LEU A 332 13.71 -8.07 -19.54
C LEU A 332 14.01 -6.78 -20.31
N SER A 333 12.99 -6.20 -20.93
CA SER A 333 13.12 -4.93 -21.66
C SER A 333 13.52 -3.80 -20.71
N ARG A 334 14.11 -2.72 -21.25
CA ARG A 334 14.52 -1.55 -20.45
C ARG A 334 13.35 -0.95 -19.66
N ARG A 335 12.14 -0.95 -20.23
CA ARG A 335 10.93 -0.46 -19.57
C ARG A 335 10.50 -1.36 -18.42
N GLU A 336 10.41 -2.67 -18.66
CA GLU A 336 10.10 -3.65 -17.60
C GLU A 336 11.13 -3.58 -16.47
N SER A 337 12.42 -3.40 -16.81
CA SER A 337 13.51 -3.28 -15.83
C SER A 337 13.34 -2.03 -14.96
N ILE A 338 13.02 -0.88 -15.56
CA ILE A 338 12.74 0.34 -14.80
C ILE A 338 11.50 0.15 -13.92
N SER A 339 10.43 -0.46 -14.43
CA SER A 339 9.22 -0.71 -13.65
C SER A 339 9.49 -1.63 -12.45
N ILE A 340 10.31 -2.67 -12.63
CA ILE A 340 10.71 -3.56 -11.54
C ILE A 340 11.56 -2.81 -10.52
N GLY A 341 12.59 -2.09 -10.96
CA GLY A 341 13.41 -1.27 -10.07
C GLY A 341 12.56 -0.30 -9.24
N VAL A 342 11.61 0.37 -9.87
CA VAL A 342 10.70 1.29 -9.16
C VAL A 342 9.83 0.53 -8.15
N GLY A 343 9.30 -0.63 -8.52
CA GLY A 343 8.53 -1.45 -7.58
C GLY A 343 9.35 -1.98 -6.40
N MET A 344 10.68 -2.00 -6.47
CA MET A 344 11.55 -2.40 -5.35
C MET A 344 12.00 -1.22 -4.47
N MET A 345 11.71 0.02 -4.84
CA MET A 345 12.06 1.20 -4.04
C MET A 345 11.40 1.27 -2.65
N PRO A 346 10.12 0.87 -2.44
CA PRO A 346 9.47 1.03 -1.15
C PRO A 346 10.10 0.17 -0.07
N ILE A 347 10.30 0.77 1.10
CA ILE A 347 10.76 0.12 2.33
C ILE A 347 9.66 0.28 3.38
N MET A 348 9.39 -0.74 4.19
CA MET A 348 8.37 -0.65 5.25
C MET A 348 8.55 -1.78 6.28
N GLY A 349 8.11 -1.55 7.52
CA GLY A 349 7.92 -2.59 8.55
C GLY A 349 9.24 -3.17 9.05
N VAL A 350 9.80 -4.11 8.30
CA VAL A 350 11.04 -4.85 8.65
C VAL A 350 12.22 -3.90 8.87
N ALA A 351 12.31 -2.82 8.09
CA ALA A 351 13.35 -1.79 8.30
C ALA A 351 13.28 -1.17 9.70
N LEU A 352 12.07 -0.90 10.21
CA LEU A 352 11.90 -0.31 11.54
C LEU A 352 12.23 -1.33 12.64
N ILE A 353 11.90 -2.61 12.43
CA ILE A 353 12.27 -3.70 13.34
C ILE A 353 13.80 -3.83 13.43
N ILE A 354 14.49 -3.72 12.29
CA ILE A 354 15.95 -3.74 12.24
C ILE A 354 16.54 -2.55 13.01
N VAL A 355 15.97 -1.36 12.81
CA VAL A 355 16.37 -0.16 13.56
C VAL A 355 16.16 -0.35 15.06
N THR A 356 14.95 -0.74 15.49
CA THR A 356 14.62 -0.88 16.92
C THR A 356 15.51 -1.95 17.54
N THR A 357 15.64 -3.12 16.91
CA THR A 357 16.52 -4.20 17.38
C THR A 357 17.98 -3.76 17.46
N GLY A 358 18.46 -2.99 16.49
CA GLY A 358 19.82 -2.45 16.50
C GLY A 358 20.06 -1.44 17.62
N ILE A 359 19.06 -0.63 17.96
CA ILE A 359 19.11 0.29 19.10
C ILE A 359 19.05 -0.49 20.42
N ASP A 360 18.13 -1.44 20.54
CA ASP A 360 17.93 -2.25 21.76
C ASP A 360 19.16 -3.09 22.10
N ARG A 361 19.87 -3.57 21.08
CA ARG A 361 21.14 -4.31 21.23
C ARG A 361 22.37 -3.41 21.36
N GLY A 362 22.18 -2.09 21.40
CA GLY A 362 23.27 -1.12 21.54
C GLY A 362 24.19 -0.98 20.32
N ILE A 363 23.85 -1.57 19.17
CA ILE A 363 24.66 -1.47 17.94
C ILE A 363 24.75 -0.01 17.49
N PHE A 364 23.64 0.71 17.54
CA PHE A 364 23.57 2.14 17.21
C PHE A 364 23.86 3.07 18.40
N GLY A 365 24.42 2.53 19.49
CA GLY A 365 24.66 3.23 20.75
C GLY A 365 23.44 3.26 21.66
N ALA A 366 23.47 4.14 22.67
CA ALA A 366 22.36 4.30 23.61
C ALA A 366 21.04 4.69 22.91
N PRO A 367 19.85 4.29 23.42
CA PRO A 367 18.57 4.63 22.81
C PRO A 367 18.31 6.12 22.61
N THR A 368 18.87 6.95 23.48
CA THR A 368 18.82 8.42 23.38
C THR A 368 20.01 9.03 22.66
N GLY A 369 20.93 8.20 22.15
CA GLY A 369 22.13 8.61 21.43
C GLY A 369 21.81 9.31 20.11
N LEU A 370 22.75 10.14 19.65
CA LEU A 370 22.61 10.90 18.41
C LEU A 370 22.44 9.99 17.19
N LEU A 371 23.26 8.93 17.08
CA LEU A 371 23.28 8.01 15.93
C LEU A 371 22.01 7.14 15.88
N ALA A 372 21.56 6.60 17.01
CA ALA A 372 20.28 5.89 17.14
C ALA A 372 19.11 6.76 16.66
N ASN A 373 19.04 8.02 17.10
CA ASN A 373 18.01 8.95 16.66
C ASN A 373 18.13 9.30 15.17
N GLN A 374 19.34 9.55 14.67
CA GLN A 374 19.59 9.84 13.26
C GLN A 374 19.11 8.71 12.34
N ILE A 375 19.49 7.47 12.64
CA ILE A 375 19.13 6.30 11.81
C ILE A 375 17.62 6.04 11.88
N ARG A 376 17.01 6.17 13.07
CA ARG A 376 15.55 6.05 13.22
C ARG A 376 14.81 7.06 12.36
N ILE A 377 15.19 8.33 12.45
CA ILE A 377 14.58 9.42 11.69
C ILE A 377 14.84 9.24 10.18
N ALA A 378 16.07 8.92 9.78
CA ALA A 378 16.44 8.72 8.39
C ALA A 378 15.66 7.54 7.76
N THR A 379 15.50 6.45 8.51
CA THR A 379 14.73 5.27 8.07
C THR A 379 13.25 5.62 7.93
N LEU A 380 12.66 6.34 8.89
CA LEU A 380 11.27 6.81 8.78
C LEU A 380 11.07 7.69 7.54
N LEU A 381 11.97 8.65 7.30
CA LEU A 381 11.89 9.50 6.12
C LEU A 381 12.09 8.73 4.82
N LEU A 382 12.99 7.74 4.79
CA LEU A 382 13.16 6.85 3.65
C LEU A 382 11.86 6.06 3.37
N ILE A 383 11.20 5.54 4.40
CA ILE A 383 9.91 4.85 4.28
C ILE A 383 8.87 5.81 3.67
N ILE A 384 8.71 7.02 4.21
CA ILE A 384 7.76 8.02 3.69
C ILE A 384 8.07 8.33 2.23
N ILE A 385 9.28 8.78 1.95
CA ILE A 385 9.68 9.28 0.64
C ILE A 385 9.57 8.18 -0.42
N SER A 386 10.08 6.97 -0.13
CA SER A 386 9.98 5.84 -1.06
C SER A 386 8.51 5.44 -1.31
N THR A 387 7.67 5.44 -0.29
CA THR A 387 6.25 5.07 -0.40
C THR A 387 5.44 6.08 -1.22
N PHE A 388 5.73 7.37 -1.09
CA PHE A 388 5.05 8.42 -1.85
C PHE A 388 5.54 8.52 -3.30
N ILE A 389 6.84 8.34 -3.53
CA ILE A 389 7.46 8.48 -4.85
C ILE A 389 7.18 7.26 -5.73
N THR A 390 7.12 6.05 -5.17
CA THR A 390 6.97 4.81 -5.94
C THR A 390 5.71 4.76 -6.80
N PRO A 391 4.48 4.93 -6.27
CA PRO A 391 3.26 4.79 -7.07
C PRO A 391 3.18 5.68 -8.33
N PRO A 392 3.46 7.00 -8.29
CA PRO A 392 3.40 7.83 -9.50
C PRO A 392 4.47 7.43 -10.52
N ILE A 393 5.67 7.07 -10.08
CA ILE A 393 6.75 6.64 -10.98
C ILE A 393 6.42 5.26 -11.58
N LEU A 394 5.91 4.32 -10.78
CA LEU A 394 5.58 2.97 -11.21
C LEU A 394 4.50 3.03 -12.28
N LYS A 395 3.41 3.75 -12.02
CA LYS A 395 2.34 3.99 -13.00
C LYS A 395 2.87 4.60 -14.30
N ARG A 396 3.75 5.60 -14.21
CA ARG A 396 4.35 6.24 -15.40
C ARG A 396 5.27 5.29 -16.18
N SER A 397 6.01 4.44 -15.49
CA SER A 397 6.93 3.48 -16.10
C SER A 397 6.18 2.38 -16.88
N MET A 398 5.02 1.97 -16.38
CA MET A 398 4.19 0.92 -16.98
C MET A 398 3.26 1.42 -18.09
N ALA A 399 3.00 2.72 -18.18
CA ALA A 399 2.16 3.30 -19.23
C ALA A 399 2.78 3.12 -20.64
N PRO A 400 2.10 2.45 -21.59
CA PRO A 400 2.62 2.28 -22.94
C PRO A 400 2.71 3.62 -23.69
N PRO A 401 3.63 3.77 -24.66
CA PRO A 401 3.87 5.01 -25.39
C PRO A 401 2.64 5.49 -26.17
N LEU A 402 1.78 4.57 -26.64
CA LEU A 402 0.49 4.89 -27.27
C LEU A 402 -0.47 5.62 -26.32
N LEU A 403 -0.53 5.24 -25.03
CA LEU A 403 -1.35 5.93 -24.03
C LEU A 403 -0.79 7.32 -23.67
N ARG A 404 0.52 7.55 -23.83
CA ARG A 404 1.13 8.89 -23.68
C ARG A 404 0.80 9.82 -24.85
N LEU A 405 0.65 9.27 -26.07
CA LEU A 405 0.21 10.01 -27.25
C LEU A 405 -1.30 10.28 -27.20
N ILE A 406 -2.10 9.27 -26.85
CA ILE A 406 -3.56 9.39 -26.73
C ILE A 406 -3.94 10.27 -25.53
N GLY A 407 -3.12 10.36 -24.48
CA GLY A 407 -3.34 11.26 -23.35
C GLY A 407 -3.31 12.76 -23.69
N LYS A 408 -2.83 13.15 -24.88
CA LYS A 408 -2.88 14.54 -25.39
C LYS A 408 -4.08 14.80 -26.30
N THR A 409 -4.73 13.77 -26.84
CA THR A 409 -5.94 13.90 -27.64
C THR A 409 -7.13 13.44 -26.82
N LYS A 410 -8.18 14.28 -26.68
CA LYS A 410 -9.45 13.90 -26.06
C LYS A 410 -10.21 12.86 -26.90
N THR A 411 -9.64 11.68 -27.10
CA THR A 411 -10.31 10.54 -27.71
C THR A 411 -10.55 9.52 -26.61
N LYS A 412 -11.83 9.41 -26.21
CA LYS A 412 -12.36 8.29 -25.46
C LYS A 412 -12.17 7.02 -26.31
N LEU A 413 -10.98 6.43 -26.31
CA LEU A 413 -10.87 5.01 -26.56
C LEU A 413 -11.23 4.33 -25.25
N SER A 414 -12.52 4.02 -25.11
CA SER A 414 -12.99 2.96 -24.24
C SER A 414 -12.16 1.71 -24.53
N LEU A 415 -11.26 1.37 -23.60
CA LEU A 415 -10.70 0.03 -23.48
C LEU A 415 -11.87 -0.92 -23.22
N TYR A 416 -12.45 -1.47 -24.29
CA TYR A 416 -13.40 -2.55 -24.16
C TYR A 416 -12.63 -3.80 -23.74
N ALA A 417 -13.11 -4.50 -22.71
CA ALA A 417 -12.69 -5.86 -22.45
C ALA A 417 -12.92 -6.70 -23.71
N HIS A 418 -11.96 -7.55 -24.09
CA HIS A 418 -12.14 -8.44 -25.24
C HIS A 418 -13.40 -9.31 -25.03
N PRO A 419 -14.45 -9.16 -25.85
CA PRO A 419 -15.56 -10.08 -25.81
C PRO A 419 -15.09 -11.46 -26.29
N HIS A 420 -15.69 -12.52 -25.76
CA HIS A 420 -15.45 -13.89 -26.18
C HIS A 420 -16.51 -14.34 -27.17
N CYS A 421 -16.12 -15.16 -28.16
CA CYS A 421 -17.08 -15.75 -29.08
C CYS A 421 -18.05 -16.70 -28.33
N PRO A 422 -19.38 -16.62 -28.51
CA PRO A 422 -20.33 -17.46 -27.79
C PRO A 422 -20.24 -18.96 -28.15
N GLU A 423 -19.67 -19.29 -29.31
CA GLU A 423 -19.55 -20.68 -29.78
C GLU A 423 -18.24 -21.35 -29.31
N CYS A 424 -17.13 -20.62 -29.35
CA CYS A 424 -15.79 -21.19 -29.14
C CYS A 424 -15.02 -20.56 -27.97
N PHE A 425 -15.57 -19.55 -27.29
CA PHE A 425 -14.98 -18.82 -26.15
C PHE A 425 -13.58 -18.22 -26.40
N SER A 426 -13.07 -18.25 -27.62
CA SER A 426 -11.85 -17.57 -28.03
C SER A 426 -12.02 -16.05 -28.00
N PRO A 427 -10.95 -15.30 -27.69
CA PRO A 427 -11.00 -13.84 -27.64
C PRO A 427 -11.22 -13.26 -29.05
N LEU A 428 -12.13 -12.29 -29.15
CA LEU A 428 -12.41 -11.59 -30.40
C LEU A 428 -11.42 -10.44 -30.65
N ARG A 429 -11.13 -10.17 -31.93
CA ARG A 429 -10.29 -9.06 -32.39
C ARG A 429 -11.15 -7.96 -33.00
N MET A 430 -10.97 -6.70 -32.56
CA MET A 430 -11.78 -5.59 -33.06
C MET A 430 -11.24 -5.08 -34.40
N TYR A 431 -12.10 -5.01 -35.41
CA TYR A 431 -11.82 -4.33 -36.68
C TYR A 431 -12.51 -2.96 -36.68
N PRO A 432 -11.79 -1.88 -36.33
CA PRO A 432 -12.37 -0.55 -36.14
C PRO A 432 -13.05 -0.01 -37.40
N ASP A 433 -12.50 -0.29 -38.58
CA ASP A 433 -13.03 0.20 -39.86
C ASP A 433 -14.41 -0.40 -40.20
N LYS A 434 -14.72 -1.58 -39.66
CA LYS A 434 -15.97 -2.31 -39.92
C LYS A 434 -16.93 -2.31 -38.73
N ASN A 435 -16.53 -1.76 -37.57
CA ASN A 435 -17.31 -1.80 -36.33
C ASN A 435 -17.75 -3.22 -35.93
N GLU A 436 -16.88 -4.20 -36.17
CA GLU A 436 -17.14 -5.62 -35.96
C GLU A 436 -16.01 -6.28 -35.15
N TRP A 437 -16.38 -7.25 -34.33
CA TRP A 437 -15.46 -8.15 -33.62
C TRP A 437 -15.32 -9.44 -34.40
N PHE A 438 -14.09 -9.87 -34.73
CA PHE A 438 -13.84 -11.06 -35.54
C PHE A 438 -13.15 -12.16 -34.72
N CYS A 439 -13.60 -13.40 -34.89
CA CYS A 439 -12.95 -14.58 -34.29
C CYS A 439 -12.14 -15.33 -35.36
N ASP A 440 -10.82 -15.41 -35.22
CA ASP A 440 -9.97 -16.12 -36.18
C ASP A 440 -10.27 -17.63 -36.20
N SER A 441 -10.66 -18.20 -35.07
CA SER A 441 -10.91 -19.65 -34.93
C SER A 441 -12.25 -20.09 -35.54
N CYS A 442 -13.22 -19.17 -35.63
CA CYS A 442 -14.60 -19.47 -36.01
C CYS A 442 -15.03 -18.67 -37.26
N GLN A 443 -14.13 -17.83 -37.80
CA GLN A 443 -14.31 -16.92 -38.94
C GLN A 443 -15.63 -16.12 -38.93
N LYS A 444 -16.18 -15.86 -37.74
CA LYS A 444 -17.45 -15.14 -37.53
C LYS A 444 -17.20 -13.72 -37.06
N SER A 445 -18.01 -12.78 -37.56
CA SER A 445 -18.06 -11.41 -37.08
C SER A 445 -19.27 -11.16 -36.17
N MET A 446 -19.05 -10.42 -35.08
CA MET A 446 -20.07 -9.94 -34.16
C MET A 446 -20.19 -8.42 -34.32
N LYS A 447 -21.36 -7.96 -34.77
CA LYS A 447 -21.65 -6.52 -34.91
C LYS A 447 -21.79 -5.85 -33.55
N ILE A 448 -21.25 -4.65 -33.44
CA ILE A 448 -21.46 -3.78 -32.28
C ILE A 448 -22.93 -3.33 -32.30
N TYR A 449 -23.80 -4.03 -31.57
CA TYR A 449 -25.13 -3.51 -31.28
C TYR A 449 -24.97 -2.30 -30.36
N LYS A 450 -25.35 -1.11 -30.84
CA LYS A 450 -25.60 0.04 -29.96
C LYS A 450 -26.62 -0.43 -28.93
N LYS A 451 -26.16 -0.71 -27.71
CA LYS A 451 -27.06 -1.08 -26.63
C LYS A 451 -28.06 0.07 -26.47
N THR A 452 -29.29 -0.25 -26.81
CA THR A 452 -30.48 0.58 -26.70
C THR A 452 -30.56 1.22 -25.32
N GLN A 453 -31.10 2.44 -25.34
CA GLN A 453 -31.34 3.33 -24.21
C GLN A 453 -31.54 2.60 -22.88
N MET A 454 -30.61 2.84 -21.95
CA MET A 454 -30.89 2.71 -20.52
C MET A 454 -32.14 3.55 -20.22
N SER A 455 -33.12 2.96 -19.52
CA SER A 455 -34.33 3.62 -19.05
C SER A 455 -33.99 4.95 -18.35
N PRO A 456 -34.82 6.02 -18.49
CA PRO A 456 -34.56 7.30 -17.83
C PRO A 456 -34.59 7.27 -16.30
N SER A 457 -34.88 6.12 -15.67
CA SER A 457 -35.14 5.99 -14.24
C SER A 457 -33.92 5.98 -13.32
N LEU A 458 -32.69 6.17 -13.82
CA LEU A 458 -31.49 6.31 -12.99
C LEU A 458 -30.74 7.65 -13.15
N ARG A 459 -31.35 8.65 -13.80
CA ARG A 459 -30.90 10.05 -13.66
C ARG A 459 -31.50 10.67 -12.40
N LYS A 460 -30.82 10.46 -11.27
CA LYS A 460 -30.59 11.42 -10.15
C LYS A 460 -30.15 10.64 -8.90
N LYS A 461 -28.85 10.40 -8.75
CA LYS A 461 -28.23 10.49 -7.43
C LYS A 461 -27.34 11.73 -7.43
N LYS A 462 -27.83 12.79 -6.77
CA LYS A 462 -27.07 14.02 -6.47
C LYS A 462 -25.83 13.65 -5.63
N PRO A 463 -24.59 13.92 -6.06
CA PRO A 463 -23.41 13.81 -5.20
C PRO A 463 -23.08 15.13 -4.47
N ASP A 464 -23.85 16.20 -4.67
CA ASP A 464 -23.45 17.54 -4.22
C ASP A 464 -23.90 17.90 -2.79
N ALA A 465 -24.72 17.08 -2.14
CA ALA A 465 -25.23 17.39 -0.79
C ALA A 465 -24.19 17.05 0.30
N HIS A 466 -23.63 15.84 0.29
CA HIS A 466 -22.74 15.37 1.36
C HIS A 466 -21.43 16.17 1.46
N ILE A 467 -20.86 16.60 0.33
CA ILE A 467 -19.63 17.43 0.33
C ILE A 467 -19.93 18.81 0.93
N LYS A 468 -21.11 19.40 0.64
CA LYS A 468 -21.52 20.68 1.23
C LYS A 468 -21.72 20.59 2.74
N TYR A 469 -22.29 19.49 3.22
CA TYR A 469 -22.47 19.27 4.65
C TYR A 469 -21.14 19.01 5.39
N ILE A 470 -20.20 18.27 4.77
CA ILE A 470 -18.88 18.00 5.37
C ILE A 470 -18.03 19.28 5.41
N VAL A 471 -18.01 20.08 4.33
CA VAL A 471 -17.30 21.36 4.31
C VAL A 471 -17.95 22.35 5.28
N GLY A 472 -19.28 22.39 5.35
CA GLY A 472 -20.02 23.21 6.31
C GLY A 472 -19.71 22.83 7.77
N ALA A 473 -19.72 21.53 8.09
CA ALA A 473 -19.36 21.02 9.41
C ALA A 473 -17.89 21.33 9.77
N GLY A 474 -16.97 21.19 8.82
CA GLY A 474 -15.56 21.53 9.00
C GLY A 474 -15.33 23.02 9.28
N THR A 475 -16.04 23.91 8.59
CA THR A 475 -15.98 25.35 8.86
C THR A 475 -16.61 25.73 10.19
N ILE A 476 -17.72 25.10 10.60
CA ILE A 476 -18.33 25.35 11.92
C ILE A 476 -17.38 24.95 13.05
N LEU A 477 -16.70 23.80 12.91
CA LEU A 477 -15.69 23.33 13.86
C LEU A 477 -14.46 24.25 13.93
N LEU A 478 -13.97 24.71 12.77
CA LEU A 478 -12.86 25.68 12.71
C LEU A 478 -13.27 27.06 13.29
N CYS A 479 -14.51 27.48 13.12
CA CYS A 479 -15.03 28.71 13.72
C CYS A 479 -15.16 28.62 15.24
N GLY A 480 -15.63 27.50 15.77
CA GLY A 480 -15.65 27.23 17.21
C GLY A 480 -14.24 27.33 17.81
N TYR A 481 -13.24 26.82 17.08
CA TYR A 481 -11.83 26.88 17.48
C TYR A 481 -11.26 28.31 17.53
N VAL A 482 -11.54 29.14 16.52
CA VAL A 482 -11.03 30.53 16.48
C VAL A 482 -11.64 31.39 17.59
N ILE A 483 -12.92 31.21 17.90
CA ILE A 483 -13.62 31.98 18.95
C ILE A 483 -13.14 31.55 20.35
N GLN A 484 -12.81 30.27 20.54
CA GLN A 484 -12.38 29.73 21.82
C GLN A 484 -10.88 29.96 22.09
N SER A 485 -10.08 30.14 21.04
CA SER A 485 -8.64 30.42 21.13
C SER A 485 -8.29 31.88 21.42
N SER A 486 -9.23 32.84 21.30
CA SER A 486 -8.96 34.27 21.49
C SER A 486 -9.53 34.81 22.81
N SER A 487 -8.90 34.42 23.92
CA SER A 487 -9.29 34.87 25.27
C SER A 487 -9.07 36.37 25.54
N THR A 488 -8.46 37.12 24.60
CA THR A 488 -8.08 38.53 24.74
C THR A 488 -8.86 39.51 23.85
N MET A 489 -9.82 39.04 23.04
CA MET A 489 -10.58 39.91 22.13
C MET A 489 -11.77 40.59 22.81
N THR A 490 -11.98 41.87 22.50
CA THR A 490 -13.16 42.64 22.94
C THR A 490 -14.43 42.15 22.25
N ASP A 491 -15.61 42.37 22.85
CA ASP A 491 -16.87 41.84 22.30
C ASP A 491 -17.21 42.39 20.90
N ILE A 492 -16.75 43.60 20.57
CA ILE A 492 -16.90 44.21 19.24
C ILE A 492 -16.00 43.51 18.21
N GLU A 493 -14.79 43.08 18.58
CA GLU A 493 -13.89 42.31 17.71
C GLU A 493 -14.38 40.88 17.49
N LYS A 494 -15.02 40.28 18.50
CA LYS A 494 -15.69 38.98 18.33
C LYS A 494 -16.86 39.08 17.37
N ILE A 495 -17.67 40.13 17.46
CA ILE A 495 -18.79 40.37 16.55
C ILE A 495 -18.28 40.65 15.12
N SER A 496 -17.23 41.46 14.95
CA SER A 496 -16.65 41.73 13.62
C SER A 496 -16.01 40.48 13.01
N ALA A 497 -15.36 39.64 13.81
CA ALA A 497 -14.81 38.35 13.38
C ALA A 497 -15.94 37.38 12.97
N ILE A 498 -17.03 37.31 13.74
CA ILE A 498 -18.21 36.49 13.39
C ILE A 498 -18.83 36.97 12.08
N ILE A 499 -19.00 38.29 11.89
CA ILE A 499 -19.55 38.87 10.66
C ILE A 499 -18.61 38.64 9.47
N GLY A 500 -17.30 38.84 9.63
CA GLY A 500 -16.29 38.60 8.60
C GLY A 500 -16.19 37.12 8.19
N ILE A 501 -16.35 36.21 9.15
CA ILE A 501 -16.42 34.77 8.91
C ILE A 501 -17.73 34.41 8.20
N PHE A 502 -18.86 35.03 8.55
CA PHE A 502 -20.13 34.79 7.89
C PHE A 502 -20.12 35.28 6.44
N LEU A 503 -19.52 36.44 6.18
CA LEU A 503 -19.27 36.97 4.84
C LEU A 503 -18.27 36.11 4.04
N GLY A 504 -17.18 35.66 4.67
CA GLY A 504 -16.19 34.79 4.03
C GLY A 504 -16.72 33.40 3.67
N THR A 505 -17.53 32.80 4.56
CA THR A 505 -18.17 31.50 4.31
C THR A 505 -19.27 31.60 3.27
N THR A 506 -20.07 32.67 3.26
CA THR A 506 -21.05 32.93 2.20
C THR A 506 -20.39 33.21 0.86
N LEU A 507 -19.30 33.98 0.81
CA LEU A 507 -18.49 34.21 -0.40
C LEU A 507 -17.82 32.93 -0.90
N ALA A 508 -17.30 32.08 -0.02
CA ALA A 508 -16.75 30.76 -0.37
C ALA A 508 -17.84 29.83 -0.92
N PHE A 509 -19.04 29.85 -0.32
CA PHE A 509 -20.19 29.11 -0.83
C PHE A 509 -20.64 29.61 -2.22
N PHE A 510 -20.61 30.93 -2.43
CA PHE A 510 -20.98 31.56 -3.69
C PHE A 510 -19.95 31.31 -4.79
N THR A 511 -18.65 31.37 -4.47
CA THR A 511 -17.56 31.03 -5.42
C THR A 511 -17.56 29.56 -5.78
N ILE A 512 -17.82 28.64 -4.83
CA ILE A 512 -18.03 27.22 -5.13
C ILE A 512 -19.26 27.06 -6.03
N LYS A 513 -20.38 27.70 -5.72
CA LYS A 513 -21.59 27.65 -6.56
C LYS A 513 -21.35 28.20 -7.97
N LEU A 514 -20.57 29.28 -8.12
CA LEU A 514 -20.19 29.88 -9.40
C LEU A 514 -19.20 29.01 -10.21
N LEU A 515 -18.16 28.45 -9.57
CA LEU A 515 -17.20 27.53 -10.19
C LEU A 515 -17.88 26.27 -10.75
N PHE A 516 -18.89 25.77 -10.05
CA PHE A 516 -19.66 24.60 -10.50
C PHE A 516 -20.83 24.95 -11.44
N SER A 517 -21.35 26.18 -11.41
CA SER A 517 -22.33 26.68 -12.40
C SER A 517 -21.67 27.03 -13.74
N SER A 518 -20.46 27.59 -13.72
CA SER A 518 -19.66 27.91 -14.91
C SER A 518 -19.34 26.67 -15.76
N LYS A 519 -19.12 25.52 -15.11
CA LYS A 519 -18.92 24.22 -15.79
C LYS A 519 -20.16 23.68 -16.52
N LYS A 520 -21.33 24.31 -16.36
CA LYS A 520 -22.57 23.96 -17.05
C LYS A 520 -22.84 24.80 -18.31
N SER A 521 -22.03 25.84 -18.56
CA SER A 521 -22.20 26.78 -19.69
C SER A 521 -21.10 26.68 -20.77
N MET A 522 -20.14 25.77 -20.64
CA MET A 522 -19.13 25.50 -21.69
C MET A 522 -19.26 24.07 -22.26
N ASN A 523 -20.48 23.71 -22.65
CA ASN A 523 -20.74 22.61 -23.58
C ASN A 523 -21.74 23.08 -24.63
#